data_AF-A0A6N2NB66-F1
#
_entry.id   AF-A0A6N2NB66-F1
#
_cell.length_a   1.000
_cell.length_b   1.000
_cell.length_c   1.000
_cell.angle_alpha   90.00
_cell.angle_beta   90.00
_cell.angle_gamma   90.00
#
_symmetry.space_group_name_H-M   'P 1'
#
loop_
_entity.id
_entity.type
_entity.pdbx_description
1 polymer ?
#
loop_
_entity_poly.entity_id
_entity_poly.type
_entity_poly.pdbx_seq_one_letter_code
_entity_poly.pdbx_strand_id
1 'polypeptide(L)'
;MAGKQKVTKSSELSSCDSYFENIQCRKKLPFSLQQTLTAAFSEIPASSFPPVPGGKVIEILEDTSVADAVRILSERNIMAAPVKKVDAGNSSDWRDRYLGIIDYSAIVLWVLEGAELAAAALSPTSAAAAGIGTGAVGALGAVALGVIGPVAVAGLTSAAVGAAVAGGVDADNLGQDFYKVLLQEEPFKSTTVGSIVKSYRWSPFLPVATNSSMLSILLLLSKYRLRNVPVIEPGNPDIQNFITQSAIVQGLEGCKGRDWFDCIAAHPISNVGLPFVSADEVVSVQSDELILEAFKKMKDNEIGGLPVAAHRHGFHEHRRLNNRRNRKSHPTNHLQA
;
A
#
# COMPACT_ATOMS: atom_id res chain seq x y z
N MET A 1 -28.83 -1.50 -4.82
CA MET A 1 -27.52 -1.24 -4.18
C MET A 1 -26.87 -2.49 -3.53
N ALA A 2 -27.61 -3.53 -3.13
CA ALA A 2 -27.04 -4.74 -2.47
C ALA A 2 -26.31 -5.75 -3.41
N GLY A 3 -26.57 -5.71 -4.72
CA GLY A 3 -25.99 -6.66 -5.68
C GLY A 3 -24.51 -6.39 -6.04
N LYS A 4 -24.08 -5.13 -6.08
CA LYS A 4 -22.69 -4.76 -6.44
C LYS A 4 -21.69 -5.20 -5.37
N GLN A 5 -21.99 -4.98 -4.08
CA GLN A 5 -21.10 -5.36 -2.97
C GLN A 5 -20.91 -6.87 -2.81
N LYS A 6 -21.91 -7.70 -3.15
CA LYS A 6 -21.80 -9.16 -3.03
C LYS A 6 -20.90 -9.76 -4.13
N VAL A 7 -20.97 -9.20 -5.33
CA VAL A 7 -20.15 -9.64 -6.48
C VAL A 7 -18.68 -9.28 -6.26
N THR A 8 -18.38 -8.04 -5.84
CA THR A 8 -17.00 -7.59 -5.60
C THR A 8 -16.28 -8.41 -4.52
N LYS A 9 -16.96 -8.71 -3.40
CA LYS A 9 -16.39 -9.54 -2.32
C LYS A 9 -16.08 -10.97 -2.76
N SER A 10 -16.92 -11.56 -3.62
CA SER A 10 -16.68 -12.92 -4.13
C SER A 10 -15.51 -12.98 -5.11
N SER A 11 -15.33 -11.96 -5.96
CA SER A 11 -14.19 -11.87 -6.87
C SER A 11 -12.88 -11.61 -6.11
N GLU A 12 -12.89 -10.79 -5.06
CA GLU A 12 -11.71 -10.50 -4.23
C GLU A 12 -11.20 -11.74 -3.49
N LEU A 13 -12.11 -12.54 -2.91
CA LEU A 13 -11.74 -13.81 -2.28
C LEU A 13 -11.17 -14.80 -3.30
N SER A 14 -11.73 -14.87 -4.50
CA SER A 14 -11.20 -15.72 -5.59
C SER A 14 -9.82 -15.27 -6.07
N SER A 15 -9.53 -13.96 -6.04
CA SER A 15 -8.20 -13.41 -6.33
C SER A 15 -7.18 -13.78 -5.25
N CYS A 16 -7.58 -13.67 -3.97
CA CYS A 16 -6.73 -14.06 -2.84
C CYS A 16 -6.36 -15.56 -2.88
N ASP A 17 -7.33 -16.42 -3.17
CA ASP A 17 -7.10 -17.87 -3.30
C ASP A 17 -6.14 -18.16 -4.46
N SER A 18 -6.37 -17.55 -5.64
CA SER A 18 -5.50 -17.72 -6.81
C SER A 18 -4.06 -17.24 -6.53
N TYR A 19 -3.90 -16.11 -5.84
CA TYR A 19 -2.60 -15.61 -5.41
C TYR A 19 -1.92 -16.59 -4.46
N PHE A 20 -2.63 -17.05 -3.43
CA PHE A 20 -2.06 -17.95 -2.43
C PHE A 20 -1.59 -19.26 -3.06
N GLU A 21 -2.38 -19.85 -3.95
CA GLU A 21 -1.99 -21.06 -4.69
C GLU A 21 -0.76 -20.83 -5.57
N ASN A 22 -0.68 -19.69 -6.27
CA ASN A 22 0.49 -19.31 -7.03
C ASN A 22 1.76 -19.22 -6.17
N ILE A 23 1.65 -18.67 -4.96
CA ILE A 23 2.78 -18.61 -4.00
C ILE A 23 3.18 -20.02 -3.54
N GLN A 24 2.21 -20.88 -3.22
CA GLN A 24 2.51 -22.26 -2.81
C GLN A 24 3.20 -23.06 -3.92
N CYS A 25 2.80 -22.87 -5.18
CA CYS A 25 3.40 -23.57 -6.33
C CYS A 25 4.85 -23.16 -6.60
N ARG A 26 5.25 -21.93 -6.23
CA ARG A 26 6.62 -21.41 -6.45
C ARG A 26 7.58 -21.73 -5.31
N LYS A 27 7.08 -22.23 -4.17
CA LYS A 27 7.88 -22.56 -2.99
C LYS A 27 8.82 -23.73 -3.30
N LYS A 28 10.13 -23.52 -3.10
CA LYS A 28 11.14 -24.56 -3.28
C LYS A 28 11.66 -25.04 -1.92
N LEU A 29 10.83 -25.78 -1.19
CA LEU A 29 11.20 -26.33 0.12
C LEU A 29 10.86 -27.83 0.21
N PRO A 30 11.78 -28.70 0.67
CA PRO A 30 11.49 -30.12 0.88
C PRO A 30 10.30 -30.33 1.81
N PHE A 31 9.44 -31.30 1.51
CA PHE A 31 8.20 -31.54 2.27
C PHE A 31 8.43 -31.76 3.77
N SER A 32 9.46 -32.51 4.15
CA SER A 32 9.83 -32.74 5.55
C SER A 32 10.13 -31.44 6.29
N LEU A 33 10.90 -30.54 5.68
CA LEU A 33 11.21 -29.23 6.25
C LEU A 33 9.95 -28.36 6.36
N GLN A 34 9.02 -28.46 5.40
CA GLN A 34 7.74 -27.76 5.49
C GLN A 34 6.92 -28.23 6.70
N GLN A 35 6.89 -29.54 6.98
CA GLN A 35 6.21 -30.09 8.15
C GLN A 35 6.85 -29.60 9.45
N THR A 36 8.19 -29.63 9.54
CA THR A 36 8.92 -29.11 10.70
C THR A 36 8.63 -27.63 10.95
N LEU A 37 8.67 -26.79 9.92
CA LEU A 37 8.34 -25.36 10.04
C LEU A 37 6.88 -25.15 10.45
N THR A 38 5.95 -25.91 9.88
CA THR A 38 4.53 -25.82 10.21
C THR A 38 4.29 -26.18 11.68
N ALA A 39 4.92 -27.24 12.17
CA ALA A 39 4.86 -27.63 13.58
C ALA A 39 5.45 -26.53 14.49
N ALA A 40 6.66 -26.05 14.18
CA ALA A 40 7.33 -25.00 14.96
C ALA A 40 6.49 -23.70 15.03
N PHE A 41 5.94 -23.23 13.91
CA PHE A 41 5.10 -22.03 13.88
C PHE A 41 3.73 -22.24 14.55
N SER A 42 3.26 -23.48 14.69
CA SER A 42 2.02 -23.78 15.41
C SER A 42 2.18 -23.66 16.92
N GLU A 43 3.39 -23.84 17.44
CA GLU A 43 3.69 -23.80 18.88
C GLU A 43 3.90 -22.38 19.42
N ILE A 44 4.21 -21.39 18.56
CA ILE A 44 4.46 -20.01 18.96
C ILE A 44 3.12 -19.26 19.05
N PRO A 45 2.64 -18.83 20.23
CA PRO A 45 1.38 -18.09 20.34
C PRO A 45 1.55 -16.62 19.97
N ALA A 46 0.45 -15.98 19.57
CA ALA A 46 0.38 -14.56 19.23
C ALA A 46 0.81 -13.64 20.39
N SER A 47 0.61 -14.09 21.64
CA SER A 47 1.07 -13.40 22.84
C SER A 47 2.59 -13.32 22.99
N SER A 48 3.36 -14.13 22.24
CA SER A 48 4.83 -14.06 22.26
C SER A 48 5.39 -12.87 21.49
N PHE A 49 4.59 -12.23 20.64
CA PHE A 49 5.02 -11.05 19.89
C PHE A 49 5.05 -9.82 20.79
N PRO A 50 6.01 -8.91 20.58
CA PRO A 50 6.09 -7.68 21.36
C PRO A 50 4.80 -6.85 21.21
N PRO A 51 4.36 -6.16 22.28
CA PRO A 51 3.23 -5.25 22.20
C PRO A 51 3.57 -4.02 21.34
N VAL A 52 2.54 -3.31 20.87
CA VAL A 52 2.72 -2.06 20.12
C VAL A 52 3.55 -1.04 20.92
N PRO A 53 4.38 -0.22 20.24
CA PRO A 53 5.10 0.87 20.89
C PRO A 53 4.12 1.78 21.66
N GLY A 54 4.37 1.96 22.97
CA GLY A 54 3.49 2.74 23.85
C GLY A 54 2.42 1.94 24.59
N GLY A 55 2.37 0.61 24.43
CA GLY A 55 1.59 -0.30 25.28
C GLY A 55 0.07 -0.26 25.10
N LYS A 56 -0.45 0.66 24.29
CA LYS A 56 -1.87 0.74 23.93
C LYS A 56 -2.04 1.04 22.46
N VAL A 57 -2.96 0.31 21.83
CA VAL A 57 -3.38 0.54 20.46
C VAL A 57 -4.13 1.87 20.36
N ILE A 58 -3.75 2.68 19.38
CA ILE A 58 -4.38 3.97 19.11
C ILE A 58 -5.56 3.72 18.18
N GLU A 59 -6.77 4.02 18.65
CA GLU A 59 -8.01 3.86 17.90
C GLU A 59 -8.43 5.19 17.28
N ILE A 60 -8.99 5.15 16.07
CA ILE A 60 -9.57 6.32 15.39
C ILE A 60 -11.09 6.15 15.31
N LEU A 61 -11.86 7.18 15.60
CA LEU A 61 -13.32 7.12 15.51
C LEU A 61 -13.78 7.23 14.05
N GLU A 62 -14.91 6.62 13.71
CA GLU A 62 -15.39 6.60 12.31
C GLU A 62 -15.80 7.99 11.79
N ASP A 63 -16.16 8.92 12.66
CA ASP A 63 -16.54 10.30 12.36
C ASP A 63 -15.34 11.25 12.27
N THR A 64 -14.13 10.79 12.62
CA THR A 64 -12.90 11.57 12.49
C THR A 64 -12.63 11.91 11.03
N SER A 65 -12.21 13.15 10.76
CA SER A 65 -11.86 13.59 9.42
C SER A 65 -10.60 12.87 8.91
N VAL A 66 -10.45 12.74 7.59
CA VAL A 66 -9.22 12.16 7.01
C VAL A 66 -8.00 13.00 7.38
N ALA A 67 -8.15 14.32 7.41
CA ALA A 67 -7.12 15.25 7.85
C ALA A 67 -6.60 14.93 9.25
N ASP A 68 -7.52 14.79 10.20
CA ASP A 68 -7.19 14.46 11.59
C ASP A 68 -6.62 13.04 11.71
N ALA A 69 -7.12 12.09 10.93
CA ALA A 69 -6.60 10.73 10.91
C ALA A 69 -5.14 10.68 10.45
N VAL A 70 -4.79 11.38 9.36
CA VAL A 70 -3.40 11.46 8.88
C VAL A 70 -2.49 12.10 9.92
N ARG A 71 -2.97 13.14 10.61
CA ARG A 71 -2.24 13.79 11.70
C ARG A 71 -2.02 12.81 12.87
N ILE A 72 -3.04 12.06 13.30
CA ILE A 72 -2.91 11.05 14.35
C ILE A 72 -1.88 9.98 13.95
N LEU A 73 -1.94 9.48 12.70
CA LEU A 73 -1.01 8.48 12.21
C LEU A 73 0.44 9.01 12.22
N SER A 74 0.67 10.25 11.78
CA SER A 74 2.03 10.82 11.68
C SER A 74 2.59 11.21 13.04
N GLU A 75 1.83 11.92 13.89
CA GLU A 75 2.28 12.38 15.21
C GLU A 75 2.60 11.22 16.15
N ARG A 76 1.90 10.10 15.97
CA ARG A 76 2.09 8.89 16.77
C ARG A 76 3.04 7.89 16.10
N ASN A 77 3.56 8.22 14.92
CA ASN A 77 4.48 7.41 14.13
C ASN A 77 3.96 5.98 13.91
N ILE A 78 2.68 5.86 13.54
CA ILE A 78 2.01 4.59 13.24
C ILE A 78 1.54 4.57 11.79
N MET A 79 1.59 3.40 11.15
CA MET A 79 1.19 3.26 9.74
C MET A 79 -0.30 2.96 9.56
N ALA A 80 -0.95 2.45 10.60
CA ALA A 80 -2.33 1.98 10.56
C ALA A 80 -2.97 2.04 11.95
N ALA A 81 -4.29 2.19 11.98
CA ALA A 81 -5.09 2.20 13.21
C ALA A 81 -6.46 1.53 12.99
N PRO A 82 -7.01 0.84 14.01
CA PRO A 82 -8.37 0.35 13.96
C PRO A 82 -9.37 1.51 14.04
N VAL A 83 -10.44 1.39 13.27
CA VAL A 83 -11.53 2.37 13.21
C VAL A 83 -12.70 1.89 14.03
N LYS A 84 -13.04 2.63 15.07
CA LYS A 84 -14.11 2.34 16.02
C LYS A 84 -15.40 3.02 15.60
N LYS A 85 -16.52 2.31 15.70
CA LYS A 85 -17.85 2.89 15.43
C LYS A 85 -18.27 3.79 16.58
N VAL A 86 -18.91 4.91 16.26
CA VAL A 86 -19.37 5.87 17.27
C VAL A 86 -20.49 5.24 18.13
N ASP A 87 -21.36 4.44 17.51
CA ASP A 87 -22.53 3.81 18.15
C ASP A 87 -22.26 2.40 18.70
N ALA A 88 -20.99 2.01 18.88
CA ALA A 88 -20.59 0.64 19.25
C ALA A 88 -21.20 0.12 20.57
N GLY A 89 -21.71 1.00 21.43
CA GLY A 89 -22.18 0.65 22.77
C GLY A 89 -21.14 -0.14 23.59
N ASN A 90 -21.61 -0.88 24.59
CA ASN A 90 -20.77 -1.79 25.38
C ASN A 90 -20.78 -3.23 24.82
N SER A 91 -20.98 -3.42 23.51
CA SER A 91 -21.05 -4.78 22.92
C SER A 91 -19.82 -5.60 23.28
N SER A 92 -19.99 -6.87 23.65
CA SER A 92 -18.89 -7.79 23.94
C SER A 92 -18.19 -8.29 22.67
N ASP A 93 -18.77 -8.03 21.49
CA ASP A 93 -18.26 -8.52 20.22
C ASP A 93 -17.47 -7.42 19.49
N TRP A 94 -16.23 -7.74 19.12
CA TRP A 94 -15.35 -6.81 18.38
C TRP A 94 -15.96 -6.37 17.03
N ARG A 95 -16.82 -7.21 16.41
CA ARG A 95 -17.48 -6.93 15.12
C ARG A 95 -18.44 -5.74 15.20
N ASP A 96 -19.05 -5.56 16.36
CA ASP A 96 -19.95 -4.44 16.60
C ASP A 96 -19.16 -3.18 16.90
N ARG A 97 -17.99 -3.31 17.53
CA ARG A 97 -17.11 -2.19 17.90
C ARG A 97 -16.30 -1.59 16.76
N TYR A 98 -15.72 -2.43 15.90
CA TYR A 98 -14.80 -1.98 14.87
C TYR A 98 -15.39 -2.07 13.48
N LEU A 99 -15.13 -1.03 12.70
CA LEU A 99 -15.42 -1.00 11.29
C LEU A 99 -14.29 -1.71 10.53
N GLY A 100 -13.04 -1.37 10.78
CA GLY A 100 -11.91 -1.98 10.10
C GLY A 100 -10.60 -1.31 10.49
N ILE A 101 -9.66 -1.27 9.56
CA ILE A 101 -8.37 -0.59 9.73
C ILE A 101 -8.29 0.54 8.70
N ILE A 102 -7.78 1.69 9.13
CA ILE A 102 -7.35 2.77 8.24
C ILE A 102 -5.83 2.79 8.21
N ASP A 103 -5.26 2.84 7.00
CA ASP A 103 -3.82 2.97 6.78
C ASP A 103 -3.54 3.98 5.65
N TYR A 104 -2.27 4.34 5.46
CA TYR A 104 -1.89 5.27 4.40
C TYR A 104 -2.25 4.77 3.00
N SER A 105 -2.28 3.46 2.76
CA SER A 105 -2.65 2.93 1.44
C SER A 105 -4.12 3.10 1.13
N ALA A 106 -5.02 2.92 2.10
CA ALA A 106 -6.43 3.22 1.92
C ALA A 106 -6.67 4.71 1.62
N ILE A 107 -5.94 5.61 2.29
CA ILE A 107 -6.03 7.05 2.05
C ILE A 107 -5.50 7.42 0.66
N VAL A 108 -4.33 6.90 0.28
CA VAL A 108 -3.74 7.13 -1.06
C VAL A 108 -4.66 6.61 -2.16
N LEU A 109 -5.24 5.41 -1.99
CA LEU A 109 -6.16 4.84 -2.97
C LEU A 109 -7.43 5.68 -3.11
N TRP A 110 -7.98 6.17 -2.00
CA TRP A 110 -9.11 7.09 -2.00
C TRP A 110 -8.79 8.38 -2.78
N VAL A 111 -7.61 8.98 -2.56
CA VAL A 111 -7.17 10.16 -3.30
C VAL A 111 -7.03 9.86 -4.80
N LEU A 112 -6.44 8.70 -5.14
CA LEU A 112 -6.20 8.29 -6.52
C LEU A 112 -7.51 8.09 -7.29
N GLU A 113 -8.49 7.40 -6.71
CA GLU A 113 -9.81 7.23 -7.33
C GLU A 113 -10.59 8.54 -7.39
N GLY A 114 -10.46 9.41 -6.38
CA GLY A 114 -11.03 10.74 -6.42
C GLY A 114 -10.52 11.57 -7.61
N ALA A 115 -9.21 11.49 -7.88
CA ALA A 115 -8.60 12.15 -9.04
C ALA A 115 -9.06 11.56 -10.38
N GLU A 116 -9.21 10.23 -10.48
CA GLU A 116 -9.73 9.56 -11.68
C GLU A 116 -11.17 9.98 -11.99
N LEU A 117 -12.03 10.06 -10.96
CA LEU A 117 -13.41 10.51 -11.12
C LEU A 117 -13.51 11.98 -11.56
N ALA A 118 -12.66 12.85 -11.00
CA ALA A 118 -12.60 14.25 -11.40
C ALA A 118 -12.13 14.41 -12.86
N ALA A 119 -11.08 13.68 -13.26
CA ALA A 119 -10.58 13.66 -14.63
C ALA A 119 -11.64 13.15 -15.62
N ALA A 120 -12.39 12.10 -15.26
CA ALA A 120 -13.47 11.58 -16.09
C ALA A 120 -14.62 12.59 -16.27
N ALA A 121 -14.99 13.32 -15.21
CA ALA A 121 -16.02 14.37 -15.28
C ALA A 121 -15.62 15.54 -16.19
N LEU A 122 -14.32 15.87 -16.21
CA LEU A 122 -13.73 16.90 -17.06
C LEU A 122 -13.47 16.43 -18.51
N SER A 123 -13.68 15.15 -18.82
CA SER A 123 -13.46 14.64 -20.17
C SER A 123 -14.48 15.22 -21.17
N PRO A 124 -14.05 15.60 -22.39
CA PRO A 124 -14.89 16.33 -23.36
C PRO A 124 -16.15 15.57 -23.82
N THR A 125 -16.27 14.28 -23.49
CA THR A 125 -17.48 13.48 -23.75
C THR A 125 -18.68 13.96 -22.92
N SER A 126 -18.49 14.62 -21.78
CA SER A 126 -19.58 15.22 -21.00
C SER A 126 -20.08 16.55 -21.59
N ALA A 127 -19.27 17.24 -22.40
CA ALA A 127 -19.67 18.46 -23.09
C ALA A 127 -20.67 18.21 -24.23
N ALA A 128 -20.68 17.00 -24.81
CA ALA A 128 -21.65 16.61 -25.83
C ALA A 128 -23.09 16.48 -25.29
N ALA A 129 -23.26 16.27 -23.97
CA ALA A 129 -24.58 16.21 -23.34
C ALA A 129 -25.13 17.60 -22.95
N ALA A 130 -24.29 18.64 -22.92
CA ALA A 130 -24.68 19.99 -22.52
C ALA A 130 -24.92 20.95 -23.72
N GLY A 131 -24.78 20.48 -24.96
CA GLY A 131 -25.18 21.27 -26.14
C GLY A 131 -24.41 22.59 -26.29
N ILE A 132 -23.13 22.65 -25.91
CA ILE A 132 -22.31 23.84 -26.13
C ILE A 132 -21.56 23.66 -27.45
N GLY A 133 -21.94 24.49 -28.42
CA GLY A 133 -21.46 24.46 -29.79
C GLY A 133 -19.95 24.64 -29.91
N THR A 134 -19.43 24.03 -30.96
CA THR A 134 -18.07 24.15 -31.49
C THR A 134 -17.70 25.61 -31.77
N GLY A 135 -16.74 26.16 -31.04
CA GLY A 135 -16.12 27.43 -31.39
C GLY A 135 -15.12 27.94 -30.35
N ALA A 136 -13.90 28.23 -30.81
CA ALA A 136 -12.81 28.90 -30.10
C ALA A 136 -12.00 28.06 -29.09
N VAL A 137 -10.93 27.49 -29.63
CA VAL A 137 -9.68 27.16 -28.93
C VAL A 137 -9.13 28.44 -28.29
N GLY A 138 -8.84 28.41 -26.98
CA GLY A 138 -7.94 29.38 -26.34
C GLY A 138 -8.52 30.08 -25.12
N ALA A 139 -8.27 29.50 -23.93
CA ALA A 139 -7.89 30.17 -22.68
C ALA A 139 -8.26 29.26 -21.49
N LEU A 140 -7.23 28.70 -20.85
CA LEU A 140 -7.32 28.27 -19.45
C LEU A 140 -7.73 29.49 -18.62
N GLY A 141 -8.99 29.57 -18.19
CA GLY A 141 -9.44 30.66 -17.35
C GLY A 141 -10.95 30.68 -17.15
N ALA A 142 -11.36 30.41 -15.91
CA ALA A 142 -12.71 30.64 -15.36
C ALA A 142 -13.86 29.84 -15.97
N VAL A 143 -14.07 28.61 -15.50
CA VAL A 143 -15.41 28.00 -15.54
C VAL A 143 -16.19 28.47 -14.32
N ALA A 144 -16.84 29.62 -14.47
CA ALA A 144 -18.00 29.99 -13.66
C ALA A 144 -19.23 29.29 -14.24
N LEU A 145 -19.60 28.12 -13.68
CA LEU A 145 -20.89 27.49 -13.96
C LEU A 145 -21.67 27.40 -12.64
N GLY A 146 -22.55 28.39 -12.45
CA GLY A 146 -23.53 28.38 -11.39
C GLY A 146 -24.58 27.31 -11.64
N VAL A 147 -24.53 26.25 -10.84
CA VAL A 147 -25.68 25.61 -10.17
C VAL A 147 -25.08 24.95 -8.92
N ILE A 148 -25.36 25.51 -7.74
CA ILE A 148 -24.81 25.06 -6.46
C ILE A 148 -25.50 23.74 -6.08
N GLY A 149 -24.83 22.63 -6.33
CA GLY A 149 -25.14 21.31 -5.78
C GLY A 149 -23.92 20.77 -5.01
N PRO A 150 -24.10 20.01 -3.91
CA PRO A 150 -22.99 19.53 -3.07
C PRO A 150 -21.92 18.69 -3.82
N VAL A 151 -22.28 18.13 -4.98
CA VAL A 151 -21.43 17.24 -5.77
C VAL A 151 -20.43 18.01 -6.65
N ALA A 152 -20.76 19.25 -7.07
CA ALA A 152 -19.90 20.05 -7.95
C ALA A 152 -18.68 20.62 -7.21
N VAL A 153 -18.82 20.90 -5.90
CA VAL A 153 -17.74 21.44 -5.07
C VAL A 153 -16.63 20.39 -4.86
N ALA A 154 -16.99 19.11 -4.68
CA ALA A 154 -16.03 18.01 -4.53
C ALA A 154 -15.22 17.76 -5.82
N GLY A 155 -15.82 18.03 -7.00
CA GLY A 155 -15.15 17.90 -8.29
C GLY A 155 -14.15 19.02 -8.60
N LEU A 156 -14.45 20.27 -8.21
CA LEU A 156 -13.53 21.39 -8.39
C LEU A 156 -12.32 21.33 -7.45
N THR A 157 -12.50 20.83 -6.22
CA THR A 157 -11.42 20.76 -5.22
C THR A 157 -10.48 19.59 -5.45
N SER A 158 -11.00 18.44 -5.90
CA SER A 158 -10.17 17.31 -6.36
C SER A 158 -9.32 17.65 -7.59
N ALA A 159 -9.82 18.51 -8.49
CA ALA A 159 -9.02 19.04 -9.59
C ALA A 159 -7.89 19.97 -9.11
N ALA A 160 -8.09 20.75 -8.03
CA ALA A 160 -7.04 21.57 -7.43
C ALA A 160 -5.97 20.73 -6.70
N VAL A 161 -6.38 19.66 -5.99
CA VAL A 161 -5.45 18.71 -5.35
C VAL A 161 -4.69 17.90 -6.43
N GLY A 162 -5.38 17.46 -7.48
CA GLY A 162 -4.75 16.81 -8.63
C GLY A 162 -3.80 17.75 -9.39
N ALA A 163 -4.15 19.03 -9.53
CA ALA A 163 -3.30 20.06 -10.13
C ALA A 163 -2.13 20.47 -9.22
N ALA A 164 -2.26 20.40 -7.90
CA ALA A 164 -1.13 20.60 -6.98
C ALA A 164 -0.13 19.44 -7.01
N VAL A 165 -0.60 18.23 -7.36
CA VAL A 165 0.26 17.04 -7.54
C VAL A 165 0.80 16.93 -8.99
N ALA A 166 0.12 17.53 -9.98
CA ALA A 166 0.53 17.54 -11.38
C ALA A 166 1.29 18.80 -11.81
N GLY A 167 1.08 19.92 -11.14
CA GLY A 167 1.77 21.18 -11.36
C GLY A 167 2.91 21.27 -10.37
N GLY A 168 4.14 21.06 -10.86
CA GLY A 168 5.36 21.29 -10.11
C GLY A 168 5.37 22.71 -9.53
N VAL A 169 4.90 22.83 -8.29
CA VAL A 169 5.24 23.94 -7.42
C VAL A 169 6.69 23.71 -7.01
N ASP A 170 7.53 24.75 -7.15
CA ASP A 170 8.94 24.71 -6.76
C ASP A 170 9.08 24.10 -5.37
N ALA A 171 9.57 22.85 -5.32
CA ALA A 171 9.70 22.06 -4.10
C ALA A 171 10.65 22.72 -3.08
N ASP A 172 11.47 23.67 -3.55
CA ASP A 172 12.45 24.39 -2.75
C ASP A 172 11.85 25.47 -1.83
N ASN A 173 10.59 25.90 -2.03
CA ASN A 173 9.94 26.96 -1.22
C ASN A 173 8.76 26.48 -0.34
N LEU A 174 8.39 25.20 -0.38
CA LEU A 174 7.24 24.64 0.35
C LEU A 174 7.64 23.71 1.51
N GLY A 175 8.73 24.07 2.19
CA GLY A 175 9.29 23.37 3.34
C GLY A 175 8.28 23.18 4.49
N GLN A 176 8.23 21.94 5.00
CA GLN A 176 7.53 21.42 6.20
C GLN A 176 6.01 21.67 6.38
N ASP A 177 5.43 22.72 5.80
CA ASP A 177 4.04 23.12 6.05
C ASP A 177 3.07 22.80 4.89
N PHE A 178 3.56 22.37 3.73
CA PHE A 178 2.71 21.97 2.61
C PHE A 178 1.66 20.93 3.01
N TYR A 179 2.08 19.94 3.82
CA TYR A 179 1.19 18.89 4.27
C TYR A 179 0.09 19.42 5.20
N LYS A 180 0.38 20.46 6.00
CA LYS A 180 -0.63 21.09 6.87
C LYS A 180 -1.67 21.85 6.05
N VAL A 181 -1.24 22.55 5.00
CA VAL A 181 -2.14 23.26 4.08
C VAL A 181 -3.01 22.25 3.32
N LEU A 182 -2.43 21.18 2.79
CA LEU A 182 -3.17 20.13 2.07
C LEU A 182 -4.25 19.47 2.95
N LEU A 183 -3.97 19.25 4.24
CA LEU A 183 -4.94 18.66 5.18
C LEU A 183 -6.06 19.63 5.56
N GLN A 184 -5.93 20.94 5.30
CA GLN A 184 -7.01 21.91 5.47
C GLN A 184 -7.91 22.05 4.24
N GLU A 185 -7.48 21.53 3.10
CA GLU A 185 -8.22 21.58 1.84
C GLU A 185 -9.30 20.49 1.76
N GLU A 186 -10.32 20.78 0.96
CA GLU A 186 -11.29 19.76 0.55
C GLU A 186 -10.63 18.79 -0.44
N PRO A 187 -10.87 17.47 -0.35
CA PRO A 187 -11.88 16.79 0.48
C PRO A 187 -11.37 16.25 1.84
N PHE A 188 -10.13 16.53 2.25
CA PHE A 188 -9.51 15.95 3.46
C PHE A 188 -10.23 16.36 4.76
N LYS A 189 -10.78 17.58 4.78
CA LYS A 189 -11.47 18.14 5.94
C LYS A 189 -12.89 17.58 6.13
N SER A 190 -13.65 17.41 5.05
CA SER A 190 -15.07 17.00 5.13
C SER A 190 -15.27 15.48 5.10
N THR A 191 -14.33 14.75 4.50
CA THR A 191 -14.44 13.29 4.38
C THR A 191 -14.13 12.63 5.71
N THR A 192 -14.94 11.66 6.11
CA THR A 192 -14.73 10.90 7.35
C THR A 192 -14.03 9.59 7.07
N VAL A 193 -13.21 9.14 8.01
CA VAL A 193 -12.52 7.84 7.93
C VAL A 193 -13.52 6.69 7.74
N GLY A 194 -14.69 6.78 8.38
CA GLY A 194 -15.76 5.80 8.24
C GLY A 194 -16.23 5.60 6.79
N SER A 195 -16.27 6.67 5.99
CA SER A 195 -16.60 6.57 4.56
C SER A 195 -15.50 5.88 3.75
N ILE A 196 -14.22 6.15 4.03
CA ILE A 196 -13.10 5.49 3.36
C ILE A 196 -13.11 4.00 3.69
N VAL A 197 -13.17 3.65 4.98
CA VAL A 197 -13.15 2.25 5.40
C VAL A 197 -14.41 1.51 4.95
N LYS A 198 -15.54 2.16 4.68
CA LYS A 198 -16.71 1.48 4.09
C LYS A 198 -16.55 1.23 2.58
N SER A 199 -15.93 2.15 1.86
CA SER A 199 -15.85 2.14 0.40
C SER A 199 -14.63 1.40 -0.15
N TYR A 200 -13.50 1.44 0.58
CA TYR A 200 -12.18 0.98 0.10
C TYR A 200 -11.66 -0.25 0.86
N ARG A 201 -12.54 -1.11 1.39
CA ARG A 201 -12.10 -2.34 2.09
C ARG A 201 -11.53 -3.34 1.09
N TRP A 202 -10.21 -3.37 0.98
CA TRP A 202 -9.50 -4.43 0.25
C TRP A 202 -9.27 -5.71 1.07
N SER A 203 -9.44 -5.67 2.40
CA SER A 203 -9.14 -6.83 3.24
C SER A 203 -10.12 -6.99 4.41
N PRO A 204 -10.50 -8.22 4.77
CA PRO A 204 -11.34 -8.46 5.94
C PRO A 204 -10.63 -8.02 7.23
N PHE A 205 -11.37 -7.33 8.10
CA PHE A 205 -10.89 -7.10 9.46
C PHE A 205 -11.03 -8.40 10.24
N LEU A 206 -9.91 -9.11 10.39
CA LEU A 206 -9.87 -10.42 11.02
C LEU A 206 -8.85 -10.43 12.18
N PRO A 207 -9.29 -10.08 13.40
CA PRO A 207 -8.45 -10.17 14.57
C PRO A 207 -8.19 -11.63 14.93
N VAL A 208 -7.01 -11.90 15.48
CA VAL A 208 -6.64 -13.20 16.06
C VAL A 208 -6.67 -13.13 17.57
N ALA A 209 -6.91 -14.25 18.23
CA ALA A 209 -6.84 -14.32 19.68
C ALA A 209 -5.37 -14.36 20.16
N THR A 210 -5.09 -13.93 21.39
CA THR A 210 -3.77 -14.01 22.02
C THR A 210 -3.17 -15.43 22.06
N ASN A 211 -4.01 -16.46 22.07
CA ASN A 211 -3.61 -17.87 22.02
C ASN A 211 -3.55 -18.46 20.59
N SER A 212 -3.84 -17.67 19.55
CA SER A 212 -3.70 -18.12 18.16
C SER A 212 -2.23 -18.31 17.81
N SER A 213 -1.92 -19.24 16.91
CA SER A 213 -0.52 -19.53 16.57
C SER A 213 0.05 -18.53 15.56
N MET A 214 1.38 -18.41 15.57
CA MET A 214 2.15 -17.69 14.56
C MET A 214 1.86 -18.23 13.15
N LEU A 215 1.65 -19.54 13.01
CA LEU A 215 1.23 -20.13 11.75
C LEU A 215 -0.08 -19.50 11.24
N SER A 216 -1.09 -19.37 12.09
CA SER A 216 -2.35 -18.71 11.71
C SER A 216 -2.12 -17.28 11.26
N ILE A 217 -1.29 -16.52 11.98
CA ILE A 217 -0.94 -15.14 11.62
C ILE A 217 -0.24 -15.07 10.26
N LEU A 218 0.78 -15.92 10.02
CA LEU A 218 1.51 -16.01 8.76
C LEU A 218 0.58 -16.34 7.58
N LEU A 219 -0.35 -17.28 7.79
CA LEU A 219 -1.35 -17.65 6.78
C LEU A 219 -2.29 -16.49 6.47
N LEU A 220 -2.74 -15.74 7.48
CA LEU A 220 -3.60 -14.56 7.27
C LEU A 220 -2.87 -13.44 6.51
N LEU A 221 -1.63 -13.15 6.90
CA LEU A 221 -0.78 -12.17 6.20
C LEU A 221 -0.53 -12.57 4.75
N SER A 222 -0.26 -13.85 4.49
CA SER A 222 0.01 -14.35 3.15
C SER A 222 -1.26 -14.42 2.29
N LYS A 223 -2.33 -15.04 2.79
CA LYS A 223 -3.54 -15.33 2.01
C LYS A 223 -4.33 -14.06 1.69
N TYR A 224 -4.50 -13.17 2.66
CA TYR A 224 -5.27 -11.94 2.50
C TYR A 224 -4.40 -10.70 2.22
N ARG A 225 -3.10 -10.91 1.94
CA ARG A 225 -2.10 -9.86 1.73
C ARG A 225 -2.14 -8.76 2.80
N LEU A 226 -2.44 -9.16 4.04
CA LEU A 226 -2.49 -8.24 5.17
C LEU A 226 -1.08 -7.75 5.50
N ARG A 227 -0.96 -6.47 5.88
CA ARG A 227 0.30 -5.88 6.35
C ARG A 227 0.48 -6.00 7.85
N ASN A 228 -0.63 -6.16 8.55
CA ASN A 228 -0.69 -6.32 9.99
C ASN A 228 -1.93 -7.15 10.34
N VAL A 229 -1.88 -7.83 11.50
CA VAL A 229 -2.99 -8.60 12.04
C VAL A 229 -3.31 -8.07 13.43
N PRO A 230 -4.56 -7.60 13.69
CA PRO A 230 -4.97 -7.19 15.03
C PRO A 230 -5.05 -8.39 15.97
N VAL A 231 -4.75 -8.17 17.25
CA VAL A 231 -4.84 -9.18 18.29
C VAL A 231 -5.86 -8.75 19.33
N ILE A 232 -6.74 -9.67 19.71
CA ILE A 232 -7.72 -9.53 20.78
C ILE A 232 -7.48 -10.57 21.86
N GLU A 233 -7.82 -10.24 23.10
CA GLU A 233 -7.88 -11.23 24.17
C GLU A 233 -9.28 -11.87 24.19
N PRO A 234 -9.39 -13.19 24.31
CA PRO A 234 -10.69 -13.84 24.45
C PRO A 234 -11.53 -13.22 25.57
N GLY A 235 -12.77 -12.81 25.26
CA GLY A 235 -13.67 -12.15 26.21
C GLY A 235 -13.47 -10.64 26.34
N ASN A 236 -12.42 -10.08 25.76
CA ASN A 236 -12.22 -8.63 25.65
C ASN A 236 -12.37 -8.20 24.17
N PRO A 237 -13.37 -7.38 23.84
CA PRO A 237 -13.57 -6.94 22.46
C PRO A 237 -12.52 -5.93 21.98
N ASP A 238 -11.75 -5.32 22.87
CA ASP A 238 -10.81 -4.26 22.52
C ASP A 238 -9.53 -4.83 21.87
N ILE A 239 -9.01 -4.13 20.85
CA ILE A 239 -7.76 -4.53 20.21
C ILE A 239 -6.58 -4.26 21.15
N GLN A 240 -5.85 -5.32 21.49
CA GLN A 240 -4.71 -5.24 22.40
C GLN A 240 -3.39 -5.00 21.69
N ASN A 241 -3.22 -5.56 20.49
CA ASN A 241 -1.96 -5.50 19.76
C ASN A 241 -2.17 -5.50 18.24
N PHE A 242 -1.11 -5.15 17.51
CA PHE A 242 -0.99 -5.30 16.07
C PHE A 242 0.30 -6.04 15.74
N ILE A 243 0.18 -7.22 15.14
CA ILE A 243 1.35 -7.97 14.68
C ILE A 243 1.62 -7.56 13.24
N THR A 244 2.68 -6.78 13.04
CA THR A 244 3.14 -6.36 11.71
C THR A 244 4.03 -7.42 11.06
N GLN A 245 4.21 -7.35 9.75
CA GLN A 245 5.19 -8.19 9.05
C GLN A 245 6.62 -7.99 9.61
N SER A 246 6.98 -6.76 10.01
CA SER A 246 8.28 -6.49 10.65
C SER A 246 8.41 -7.13 12.03
N ALA A 247 7.36 -7.12 12.85
CA ALA A 247 7.35 -7.79 14.15
C ALA A 247 7.53 -9.31 14.00
N ILE A 248 7.03 -9.89 12.92
CA ILE A 248 7.28 -11.30 12.59
C ILE A 248 8.74 -11.56 12.27
N VAL A 249 9.36 -10.73 11.43
CA VAL A 249 10.78 -10.87 11.09
C VAL A 249 11.65 -10.73 12.35
N GLN A 250 11.35 -9.77 13.22
CA GLN A 250 12.03 -9.61 14.51
C GLN A 250 11.77 -10.80 15.45
N GLY A 251 10.55 -11.32 15.49
CA GLY A 251 10.21 -12.52 16.27
C GLY A 251 10.97 -13.76 15.77
N LEU A 252 11.13 -13.88 14.45
CA LEU A 252 11.94 -14.95 13.83
C LEU A 252 13.43 -14.81 14.16
N GLU A 253 13.97 -13.60 14.23
CA GLU A 253 15.35 -13.37 14.69
C GLU A 253 15.58 -13.93 16.10
N GLY A 254 14.59 -13.81 16.98
CA GLY A 254 14.60 -14.43 18.31
C GLY A 254 14.62 -15.97 18.32
N CYS A 255 14.40 -16.61 17.17
CA CYS A 255 14.48 -18.07 17.01
C CYS A 255 15.89 -18.56 16.64
N LYS A 256 16.89 -17.67 16.57
CA LYS A 256 18.29 -18.03 16.35
C LYS A 256 18.77 -19.09 17.34
N GLY A 257 19.46 -20.12 16.84
CA GLY A 257 19.91 -21.26 17.65
C GLY A 257 18.91 -22.41 17.71
N ARG A 258 17.74 -22.31 17.07
CA ARG A 258 16.83 -23.44 16.88
C ARG A 258 17.19 -24.18 15.60
N ASP A 259 17.27 -25.50 15.67
CA ASP A 259 17.66 -26.35 14.53
C ASP A 259 16.88 -26.05 13.25
N TRP A 260 15.56 -25.86 13.37
CA TRP A 260 14.69 -25.57 12.23
C TRP A 260 14.93 -24.17 11.65
N PHE A 261 15.27 -23.18 12.48
CA PHE A 261 15.50 -21.80 12.06
C PHE A 261 16.88 -21.68 11.43
N ASP A 262 17.91 -22.22 12.09
CA ASP A 262 19.28 -22.18 11.60
C ASP A 262 19.41 -22.97 10.29
N CYS A 263 18.64 -24.05 10.13
CA CYS A 263 18.56 -24.79 8.87
C CYS A 263 18.08 -23.91 7.72
N ILE A 264 17.00 -23.13 7.88
CA ILE A 264 16.51 -22.25 6.80
C ILE A 264 17.40 -21.01 6.61
N ALA A 265 17.92 -20.44 7.70
CA ALA A 265 18.72 -19.23 7.67
C ALA A 265 20.08 -19.42 7.00
N ALA A 266 20.61 -20.65 6.99
CA ALA A 266 21.86 -20.98 6.32
C ALA A 266 21.78 -21.00 4.78
N HIS A 267 20.57 -21.04 4.20
CA HIS A 267 20.39 -21.17 2.77
C HIS A 267 20.20 -19.80 2.09
N PRO A 268 20.78 -19.59 0.89
CA PRO A 268 20.44 -18.45 0.05
C PRO A 268 18.92 -18.40 -0.22
N ILE A 269 18.38 -17.19 -0.28
CA ILE A 269 16.96 -16.93 -0.57
C ILE A 269 16.52 -17.53 -1.93
N SER A 270 17.45 -17.66 -2.89
CA SER A 270 17.24 -18.36 -4.16
C SER A 270 16.85 -19.83 -4.00
N ASN A 271 17.35 -20.49 -2.97
CA ASN A 271 17.13 -21.91 -2.75
C ASN A 271 15.72 -22.19 -2.23
N VAL A 272 15.06 -21.20 -1.62
CA VAL A 272 13.69 -21.32 -1.11
C VAL A 272 12.62 -20.86 -2.12
N GLY A 273 13.04 -20.45 -3.32
CA GLY A 273 12.14 -20.06 -4.42
C GLY A 273 11.94 -18.55 -4.58
N LEU A 274 12.81 -17.73 -4.01
CA LEU A 274 12.76 -16.26 -4.06
C LEU A 274 13.95 -15.66 -4.83
N PRO A 275 13.85 -14.48 -5.46
CA PRO A 275 12.63 -13.68 -5.61
C PRO A 275 11.63 -14.33 -6.57
N PHE A 276 10.35 -14.01 -6.40
CA PHE A 276 9.30 -14.50 -7.30
C PHE A 276 9.25 -13.78 -8.65
N VAL A 277 9.92 -12.63 -8.76
CA VAL A 277 9.93 -11.73 -9.91
C VAL A 277 11.38 -11.61 -10.39
N SER A 278 11.60 -11.72 -11.70
CA SER A 278 12.93 -11.53 -12.29
C SER A 278 13.29 -10.04 -12.38
N ALA A 279 14.58 -9.73 -12.53
CA ALA A 279 15.06 -8.35 -12.50
C ALA A 279 14.48 -7.45 -13.61
N ASP A 280 14.11 -8.03 -14.74
CA ASP A 280 13.48 -7.38 -15.89
C ASP A 280 11.97 -7.16 -15.72
N GLU A 281 11.33 -7.91 -14.83
CA GLU A 281 9.91 -7.78 -14.49
C GLU A 281 9.68 -6.81 -13.30
N VAL A 282 10.75 -6.27 -12.70
CA VAL A 282 10.64 -5.30 -11.60
C VAL A 282 10.07 -3.98 -12.12
N VAL A 283 8.84 -3.68 -11.71
CA VAL A 283 8.21 -2.38 -11.95
C VAL A 283 8.96 -1.30 -11.16
N SER A 284 9.36 -0.23 -11.84
CA SER A 284 10.10 0.89 -11.25
C SER A 284 9.55 2.24 -11.73
N VAL A 285 9.95 3.29 -11.02
CA VAL A 285 9.63 4.68 -11.35
C VAL A 285 10.94 5.46 -11.53
N GLN A 286 11.05 6.30 -12.55
CA GLN A 286 12.21 7.17 -12.70
C GLN A 286 12.15 8.33 -11.70
N SER A 287 13.32 8.88 -11.35
CA SER A 287 13.44 9.98 -10.40
C SER A 287 12.73 11.28 -10.83
N ASP A 288 12.46 11.44 -12.12
CA ASP A 288 11.80 12.60 -12.73
C ASP A 288 10.30 12.38 -13.00
N GLU A 289 9.77 11.18 -12.75
CA GLU A 289 8.34 10.90 -12.86
C GLU A 289 7.54 11.51 -11.68
N LEU A 290 6.29 11.88 -11.95
CA LEU A 290 5.38 12.42 -10.94
C LEU A 290 5.03 11.35 -9.89
N ILE A 291 4.86 11.77 -8.63
CA ILE A 291 4.47 10.90 -7.52
C ILE A 291 3.14 10.17 -7.81
N LEU A 292 2.21 10.84 -8.51
CA LEU A 292 0.94 10.23 -8.90
C LEU A 292 1.13 9.02 -9.83
N GLU A 293 2.11 9.07 -10.75
CA GLU A 293 2.42 7.95 -11.63
C GLU A 293 3.01 6.77 -10.85
N ALA A 294 3.80 7.04 -9.81
CA ALA A 294 4.24 6.00 -8.89
C ALA A 294 3.06 5.31 -8.20
N PHE A 295 2.10 6.07 -7.68
CA PHE A 295 0.91 5.50 -7.02
C PHE A 295 0.00 4.73 -7.99
N LYS A 296 -0.17 5.20 -9.23
CA LYS A 296 -0.87 4.44 -10.28
C LYS A 296 -0.19 3.11 -10.55
N LYS A 297 1.13 3.11 -10.78
CA LYS A 297 1.92 1.89 -10.95
C LYS A 297 1.78 0.94 -9.75
N MET A 298 1.76 1.46 -8.53
CA MET A 298 1.54 0.65 -7.31
C MET A 298 0.15 0.00 -7.28
N LYS A 299 -0.91 0.75 -7.63
CA LYS A 299 -2.29 0.25 -7.73
C LYS A 299 -2.40 -0.83 -8.81
N ASP A 300 -1.94 -0.53 -10.02
CA ASP A 300 -2.12 -1.38 -11.20
C ASP A 300 -1.36 -2.72 -11.08
N ASN A 301 -0.26 -2.73 -10.33
CA ASN A 301 0.55 -3.93 -10.10
C ASN A 301 0.32 -4.57 -8.71
N GLU A 302 -0.60 -4.02 -7.90
CA GLU A 302 -0.93 -4.49 -6.55
C GLU A 302 0.29 -4.61 -5.61
N ILE A 303 1.25 -3.69 -5.72
CA ILE A 303 2.51 -3.70 -4.96
C ILE A 303 2.55 -2.64 -3.86
N GLY A 304 3.20 -2.99 -2.74
CA GLY A 304 3.33 -2.10 -1.58
C GLY A 304 4.43 -1.05 -1.68
N GLY A 305 5.29 -1.11 -2.70
CA GLY A 305 6.36 -0.14 -2.91
C GLY A 305 7.00 -0.28 -4.28
N LEU A 306 7.70 0.78 -4.71
CA LEU A 306 8.39 0.87 -5.99
C LEU A 306 9.85 1.29 -5.79
N PRO A 307 10.82 0.62 -6.42
CA PRO A 307 12.17 1.14 -6.51
C PRO A 307 12.19 2.39 -7.41
N VAL A 308 12.87 3.42 -6.92
CA VAL A 308 13.13 4.65 -7.69
C VAL A 308 14.46 4.49 -8.41
N ALA A 309 14.41 4.45 -9.74
CA ALA A 309 15.60 4.38 -10.57
C ALA A 309 16.12 5.80 -10.84
N ALA A 310 17.41 6.02 -10.58
CA ALA A 310 18.06 7.26 -11.00
C ALA A 310 18.17 7.30 -12.52
N HIS A 311 17.97 8.49 -13.10
CA HIS A 311 18.15 8.74 -14.52
C HIS A 311 19.56 8.30 -14.95
N ARG A 312 19.66 7.23 -15.76
CA ARG A 312 20.94 6.76 -16.29
C ARG A 312 21.40 7.72 -17.39
N HIS A 313 22.09 8.79 -17.02
CA HIS A 313 22.98 9.46 -17.97
C HIS A 313 24.12 8.48 -18.35
N GLY A 314 24.09 7.98 -19.60
CA GLY A 314 25.32 7.67 -20.34
C GLY A 314 26.14 6.41 -20.01
N PHE A 315 25.63 5.41 -19.28
CA PHE A 315 26.44 4.20 -19.01
C PHE A 315 26.69 3.28 -20.23
N HIS A 316 26.05 3.54 -21.37
CA HIS A 316 26.32 2.81 -22.61
C HIS A 316 27.52 3.36 -23.43
N GLU A 317 27.98 4.58 -23.17
CA GLU A 317 29.07 5.17 -23.96
C GLU A 317 30.46 4.76 -23.43
N HIS A 318 30.62 4.59 -22.11
CA HIS A 318 31.88 4.09 -21.53
C HIS A 318 32.16 2.61 -21.84
N ARG A 319 31.13 1.76 -21.99
CA ARG A 319 31.34 0.36 -22.38
C ARG A 319 31.73 0.23 -23.87
N ARG A 320 31.25 1.14 -24.74
CA ARG A 320 31.69 1.21 -26.15
C ARG A 320 33.09 1.82 -26.31
N LEU A 321 33.46 2.81 -25.49
CA LEU A 321 34.78 3.43 -25.50
C LEU A 321 35.87 2.48 -24.96
N ASN A 322 35.60 1.69 -23.92
CA ASN A 322 36.55 0.67 -23.44
C ASN A 322 36.74 -0.49 -24.43
N ASN A 323 35.68 -0.92 -25.14
CA ASN A 323 35.82 -1.93 -26.20
C ASN A 323 36.53 -1.40 -27.46
N ARG A 324 36.45 -0.09 -27.75
CA ARG A 324 37.22 0.55 -28.84
C ARG A 324 38.68 0.81 -28.45
N ARG A 325 39.00 1.09 -27.19
CA ARG A 325 40.40 1.19 -26.71
C ARG A 325 41.11 -0.16 -26.72
N ASN A 326 40.47 -1.24 -26.27
CA ASN A 326 41.06 -2.58 -26.29
C ASN A 326 41.27 -3.18 -27.70
N ARG A 327 40.60 -2.65 -28.74
CA ARG A 327 40.87 -3.06 -30.14
C ARG A 327 42.00 -2.28 -30.81
N LYS A 328 42.48 -1.17 -30.22
CA LYS A 328 43.57 -0.35 -30.78
C LYS A 328 44.94 -0.61 -30.15
N SER A 329 45.06 -1.53 -29.19
CA SER A 329 46.30 -1.85 -28.47
C SER A 329 46.95 -3.18 -28.88
N HIS A 330 46.71 -3.67 -30.10
CA HIS A 330 47.50 -4.75 -30.69
C HIS A 330 48.29 -4.21 -31.89
N PRO A 331 49.56 -3.80 -31.70
CA PRO A 331 50.47 -3.64 -32.82
C PRO A 331 50.89 -5.03 -33.30
N THR A 332 50.49 -5.35 -34.53
CA THR A 332 51.12 -6.37 -35.37
C THR A 332 52.60 -6.02 -35.54
N ASN A 333 53.49 -6.80 -34.92
CA ASN A 333 54.90 -6.85 -35.33
C ASN A 333 55.17 -8.22 -35.96
N HIS A 334 55.27 -8.22 -37.28
CA HIS A 334 55.89 -9.27 -38.07
C HIS A 334 57.38 -8.93 -38.24
N LEU A 335 58.21 -9.93 -37.92
CA LEU A 335 59.44 -10.38 -38.60
C LEU A 335 60.85 -9.76 -38.34
N GLN A 336 61.79 -10.73 -38.32
CA GLN A 336 63.27 -10.73 -38.47
C GLN A 336 64.07 -10.51 -37.16
N ALA A 337 65.00 -11.40 -36.76
CA ALA A 337 65.77 -12.43 -37.46
C ALA A 337 65.76 -13.80 -36.75
#